data_AF-A0A938PKY9-F1
#
_entry.id   AF-A0A938PKY9-F1
#
_cell.length_a   1.000
_cell.length_b   1.000
_cell.length_c   1.000
_cell.angle_alpha   90.00
_cell.angle_beta   90.00
_cell.angle_gamma   90.00
#
_symmetry.space_group_name_H-M   'P 1'
#
loop_
_entity.id
_entity.type
_entity.pdbx_description
1 polymer ?
#
loop_
_entity_poly.entity_id
_entity_poly.type
_entity_poly.pdbx_seq_one_letter_code
_entity_poly.pdbx_strand_id
1 'polypeptide(L)'
;MQGFLVDASFFQDPTDSVHGPLLLDEFYRSGIHLTGKAPLWWYVSGPSTTEYAQSAKDLYAARLVNRDSVIDFGPVGQPDVATLCQAGLAELERALETPHKSLLKLALVESYLIHPEQPLLSSHYHQLMRDGVNDVTRLDTYHMLYHFLDAAQPQRLTTYSVDDLCQLFVRKIVSRGREIARGSQLAAQIRSWGFSNELLQRLRHPTRMPLATVLSEVRLLGGLLNKGARYGRRLAMLAPKISPALMEIEATLQRFAEPADPLLRPMNSALLPDVLPSLEVRRVRQQWRLVEEGQVLRSADSWAELLLWLNINAIEPRASQMPTV
;
A
#
# COMPACT_ATOMS: atom_id res chain seq x y z
N MET A 1 -14.77 -7.22 9.55
CA MET A 1 -13.78 -8.22 9.12
C MET A 1 -14.33 -8.84 7.84
N GLN A 2 -13.71 -8.61 6.68
CA GLN A 2 -14.05 -9.38 5.48
C GLN A 2 -13.38 -10.75 5.65
N GLY A 3 -14.19 -11.81 5.72
CA GLY A 3 -13.70 -13.18 5.71
C GLY A 3 -13.75 -13.72 4.29
N PHE A 4 -12.67 -14.38 3.86
CA PHE A 4 -12.63 -15.09 2.58
C PHE A 4 -12.66 -16.59 2.87
N LEU A 5 -13.54 -17.32 2.19
CA LEU A 5 -13.44 -18.78 2.14
C LEU A 5 -12.41 -19.11 1.07
N VAL A 6 -11.36 -19.83 1.46
CA VAL A 6 -10.27 -20.20 0.57
C VAL A 6 -10.18 -21.71 0.54
N ASP A 7 -10.43 -22.30 -0.63
CA ASP A 7 -10.19 -23.71 -0.88
C ASP A 7 -8.68 -23.92 -1.05
N ALA A 8 -8.08 -24.94 -0.44
CA ALA A 8 -6.65 -25.19 -0.60
C ALA A 8 -6.28 -25.62 -2.03
N SER A 9 -7.22 -26.27 -2.75
CA SER A 9 -7.02 -26.64 -4.15
C SER A 9 -6.80 -25.44 -5.07
N PHE A 10 -7.27 -24.26 -4.67
CA PHE A 10 -7.07 -22.98 -5.35
C PHE A 10 -5.58 -22.66 -5.56
N PHE A 11 -4.70 -23.01 -4.61
CA PHE A 11 -3.25 -22.75 -4.74
C PHE A 11 -2.48 -23.90 -5.39
N GLN A 12 -3.16 -25.01 -5.68
CA GLN A 12 -2.56 -26.20 -6.25
C GLN A 12 -2.84 -26.32 -7.74
N ASP A 13 -3.61 -25.39 -8.33
CA ASP A 13 -3.89 -25.36 -9.76
C ASP A 13 -2.69 -24.78 -10.55
N PRO A 14 -1.94 -25.61 -11.32
CA PRO A 14 -0.80 -25.14 -12.10
C PRO A 14 -1.21 -24.32 -13.33
N THR A 15 -2.50 -24.26 -13.67
CA THR A 15 -3.02 -23.52 -14.83
C THR A 15 -3.50 -22.11 -14.46
N ASP A 16 -3.63 -21.81 -13.18
CA ASP A 16 -4.08 -20.51 -12.71
C ASP A 16 -2.93 -19.50 -12.59
N SER A 17 -2.63 -18.84 -13.71
CA SER A 17 -1.65 -17.74 -13.77
C SER A 17 -2.07 -16.48 -12.98
N VAL A 18 -3.33 -16.37 -12.53
CA VAL A 18 -3.86 -15.22 -11.79
C VAL A 18 -3.64 -15.40 -10.28
N HIS A 19 -3.50 -16.65 -9.81
CA HIS A 19 -3.35 -17.01 -8.39
C HIS A 19 -1.98 -17.66 -8.10
N GLY A 20 -0.92 -16.95 -8.49
CA GLY A 20 0.46 -17.41 -8.39
C GLY A 20 1.12 -17.32 -6.99
N PRO A 21 2.44 -17.60 -6.92
CA PRO A 21 3.28 -17.58 -5.71
C PRO A 21 3.10 -16.36 -4.81
N LEU A 22 2.81 -15.19 -5.39
CA LEU A 22 2.70 -13.93 -4.67
C LEU A 22 1.45 -13.82 -3.80
N LEU A 23 0.35 -14.46 -4.20
CA LEU A 23 -0.86 -14.50 -3.39
C LEU A 23 -0.66 -15.42 -2.18
N LEU A 24 -0.03 -16.57 -2.40
CA LEU A 24 0.33 -17.50 -1.32
C LEU A 24 1.40 -16.90 -0.39
N ASP A 25 2.36 -16.13 -0.94
CA ASP A 25 3.33 -15.33 -0.18
C ASP A 25 2.62 -14.33 0.74
N GLU A 26 1.64 -13.56 0.23
CA GLU A 26 0.84 -12.64 1.05
C GLU A 26 -0.03 -13.37 2.08
N PHE A 27 -0.64 -14.49 1.69
CA PHE A 27 -1.47 -15.31 2.57
C PHE A 27 -0.67 -15.81 3.78
N TYR A 28 0.50 -16.41 3.57
CA TYR A 28 1.29 -16.97 4.67
C TYR A 28 1.86 -15.93 5.63
N ARG A 29 2.22 -14.74 5.15
CA ARG A 29 2.77 -13.67 6.01
C ARG A 29 1.72 -12.76 6.66
N SER A 30 0.44 -12.92 6.34
CA SER A 30 -0.65 -12.08 6.88
C SER A 30 -1.84 -12.86 7.46
N GLY A 31 -1.89 -14.17 7.23
CA GLY A 31 -2.92 -15.05 7.76
C GLY A 31 -2.87 -15.14 9.28
N ILE A 32 -4.05 -15.06 9.91
CA ILE A 32 -4.24 -15.29 11.34
C ILE A 32 -5.11 -16.54 11.48
N HIS A 33 -4.58 -17.58 12.13
CA HIS A 33 -5.37 -18.76 12.46
C HIS A 33 -6.17 -18.48 13.72
N LEU A 34 -7.49 -18.53 13.58
CA LEU A 34 -8.43 -18.33 14.69
C LEU A 34 -8.89 -19.65 15.28
N THR A 35 -9.19 -20.63 14.42
CA THR A 35 -9.70 -21.96 14.81
C THR A 35 -9.63 -22.93 13.63
N GLY A 36 -9.92 -24.20 13.88
CA GLY A 36 -9.94 -25.26 12.86
C GLY A 36 -8.54 -25.74 12.50
N LYS A 37 -8.37 -26.21 11.27
CA LYS A 37 -7.10 -26.76 10.79
C LYS A 37 -6.08 -25.65 10.53
N ALA A 38 -4.86 -25.82 11.04
CA ALA A 38 -3.77 -24.86 10.80
C ALA A 38 -3.12 -25.10 9.43
N PRO A 39 -2.56 -24.08 8.77
CA PRO A 39 -1.71 -24.28 7.60
C PRO A 39 -0.53 -25.21 7.93
N LEU A 40 -0.34 -26.27 7.14
CA LEU A 40 0.79 -27.19 7.28
C LEU A 40 2.13 -26.46 7.19
N TRP A 41 2.19 -25.42 6.36
CA TRP A 41 3.38 -24.60 6.13
C TRP A 41 4.02 -24.05 7.40
N TRP A 42 3.27 -23.80 8.49
CA TRP A 42 3.86 -23.36 9.76
C TRP A 42 4.72 -24.41 10.48
N TYR A 43 4.59 -25.68 10.11
CA TYR A 43 5.34 -26.78 10.71
C TYR A 43 6.50 -27.24 9.83
N VAL A 44 6.40 -27.03 8.52
CA VAL A 44 7.33 -27.56 7.51
C VAL A 44 8.59 -26.72 7.46
N SER A 45 9.76 -27.35 7.35
CA SER A 45 11.04 -26.65 7.14
C SER A 45 11.52 -26.79 5.69
N GLY A 46 12.12 -25.73 5.13
CA GLY A 46 12.77 -25.77 3.83
C GLY A 46 12.32 -24.67 2.87
N PRO A 47 13.24 -23.92 2.23
CA PRO A 47 12.89 -22.87 1.28
C PRO A 47 12.42 -23.38 -0.09
N SER A 48 12.76 -24.61 -0.48
CA SER A 48 12.38 -25.18 -1.78
C SER A 48 11.15 -26.08 -1.73
N THR A 49 10.46 -26.23 -2.86
CA THR A 49 9.33 -27.16 -3.04
C THR A 49 9.70 -28.60 -2.68
N THR A 50 10.92 -29.05 -3.00
CA THR A 50 11.39 -30.41 -2.69
C THR A 50 11.60 -30.59 -1.20
N GLU A 51 12.25 -29.64 -0.53
CA GLU A 51 12.45 -29.68 0.91
C GLU A 51 11.11 -29.60 1.64
N TYR A 52 10.17 -28.77 1.16
CA TYR A 52 8.82 -28.70 1.69
C TYR A 52 8.13 -30.07 1.66
N ALA A 53 8.12 -30.73 0.50
CA ALA A 53 7.49 -32.03 0.33
C ALA A 53 8.14 -33.11 1.20
N GLN A 54 9.47 -33.08 1.34
CA GLN A 54 10.19 -34.03 2.18
C GLN A 54 9.91 -33.78 3.68
N SER A 55 10.02 -32.53 4.13
CA SER A 55 9.76 -32.19 5.53
C SER A 55 8.30 -32.46 5.92
N ALA A 56 7.33 -32.22 5.03
CA ALA A 56 5.94 -32.61 5.26
C ALA A 56 5.80 -34.13 5.45
N LYS A 57 6.43 -34.94 4.58
CA LYS A 57 6.44 -36.41 4.72
C LYS A 57 7.04 -36.85 6.05
N ASP A 58 8.16 -36.26 6.44
CA ASP A 58 8.88 -36.60 7.67
C ASP A 58 8.05 -36.26 8.91
N LEU A 59 7.39 -35.09 8.93
CA LEU A 59 6.49 -34.69 10.02
C LEU A 59 5.33 -35.68 10.20
N TYR A 60 4.74 -36.14 9.10
CA TYR A 60 3.66 -37.13 9.16
C TYR A 60 4.17 -38.52 9.57
N ALA A 61 5.32 -38.95 9.05
CA ALA A 61 5.92 -40.24 9.40
C ALA A 61 6.30 -40.31 10.88
N ALA A 62 6.87 -39.23 11.41
CA ALA A 62 7.24 -39.08 12.81
C ALA A 62 6.04 -38.81 13.75
N ARG A 63 4.82 -38.66 13.20
CA ARG A 63 3.60 -38.31 13.95
C ARG A 63 3.72 -37.00 14.76
N LEU A 64 4.55 -36.08 14.28
CA LEU A 64 4.71 -34.75 14.88
C LEU A 64 3.54 -33.83 14.51
N VAL A 65 2.86 -34.11 13.40
CA VAL A 65 1.67 -33.40 12.93
C VAL A 65 0.58 -34.39 12.57
N ASN A 66 -0.65 -34.15 13.05
CA ASN A 66 -1.83 -34.93 12.63
C ASN A 66 -2.39 -34.37 11.32
N ARG A 67 -2.53 -35.22 10.28
CA ARG A 67 -3.11 -34.88 8.98
C ARG A 67 -4.52 -34.26 9.09
N ASP A 68 -5.31 -34.67 10.08
CA ASP A 68 -6.65 -34.13 10.28
C ASP A 68 -6.67 -32.75 10.94
N SER A 69 -5.54 -32.32 11.52
CA SER A 69 -5.39 -31.03 12.20
C SER A 69 -4.81 -29.92 11.31
N VAL A 70 -4.43 -30.23 10.06
CA VAL A 70 -3.75 -29.30 9.16
C VAL A 70 -4.36 -29.26 7.76
N ILE A 71 -4.16 -28.14 7.07
CA ILE A 71 -4.47 -27.95 5.65
C ILE A 71 -3.17 -27.62 4.92
N ASP A 72 -2.90 -28.34 3.84
CA ASP A 72 -1.72 -28.11 3.01
C ASP A 72 -2.06 -27.19 1.82
N PHE A 73 -1.64 -25.93 1.89
CA PHE A 73 -1.76 -24.98 0.79
C PHE A 73 -0.56 -25.05 -0.18
N GLY A 74 0.44 -25.89 0.10
CA GLY A 74 1.62 -26.10 -0.71
C GLY A 74 2.77 -25.11 -0.45
N PRO A 75 3.94 -25.33 -1.09
CA PRO A 75 5.05 -24.40 -1.03
C PRO A 75 4.75 -23.14 -1.85
N VAL A 76 5.30 -21.99 -1.45
CA VAL A 76 5.08 -20.71 -2.14
C VAL A 76 5.62 -20.73 -3.57
N GLY A 77 6.77 -21.39 -3.80
CA GLY A 77 7.47 -21.34 -5.08
C GLY A 77 8.09 -19.98 -5.37
N GLN A 78 8.84 -19.89 -6.47
CA GLN A 78 9.41 -18.61 -6.95
C GLN A 78 8.59 -18.13 -8.16
N PRO A 79 8.05 -16.90 -8.14
CA PRO A 79 7.30 -16.37 -9.28
C PRO A 79 8.22 -16.09 -10.46
N ASP A 80 7.74 -16.38 -11.66
CA ASP A 80 8.45 -15.98 -12.87
C ASP A 80 8.29 -14.48 -13.16
N VAL A 81 9.08 -13.97 -14.11
CA VAL A 81 9.07 -12.55 -14.50
C VAL A 81 7.68 -12.12 -14.99
N ALA A 82 6.98 -12.99 -15.74
CA ALA A 82 5.66 -12.65 -16.28
C ALA A 82 4.62 -12.47 -15.16
N THR A 83 4.64 -13.36 -14.16
CA THR A 83 3.79 -13.31 -12.96
C THR A 83 4.07 -12.05 -12.15
N LEU A 84 5.35 -11.71 -11.94
CA LEU A 84 5.75 -10.48 -11.25
C LEU A 84 5.27 -9.23 -12.01
N CYS A 85 5.40 -9.19 -13.34
CA CYS A 85 4.90 -8.08 -14.14
C CYS A 85 3.38 -7.90 -14.03
N GLN A 86 2.61 -8.99 -14.07
CA GLN A 86 1.16 -8.94 -13.88
C GLN A 86 0.77 -8.49 -12.48
N ALA A 87 1.42 -9.00 -11.44
CA ALA A 87 1.19 -8.59 -10.06
C ALA A 87 1.55 -7.12 -9.83
N GLY A 88 2.64 -6.64 -10.43
CA GLY A 88 3.02 -5.24 -10.39
C GLY A 88 1.99 -4.33 -11.06
N LEU A 89 1.46 -4.73 -12.22
CA LEU A 89 0.37 -4.00 -12.88
C LEU A 89 -0.88 -3.94 -11.99
N ALA A 90 -1.28 -5.08 -11.40
CA ALA A 90 -2.45 -5.16 -10.53
C ALA A 90 -2.30 -4.29 -9.27
N GLU A 91 -1.11 -4.25 -8.65
CA GLU A 91 -0.87 -3.35 -7.52
C GLU A 91 -0.83 -1.89 -7.97
N LEU A 92 -0.34 -1.56 -9.17
CA LEU A 92 -0.41 -0.20 -9.69
C LEU A 92 -1.87 0.25 -9.93
N GLU A 93 -2.71 -0.61 -10.48
CA GLU A 93 -4.15 -0.34 -10.65
C GLU A 93 -4.83 -0.12 -9.29
N ARG A 94 -4.62 -1.04 -8.34
CA ARG A 94 -5.14 -0.92 -6.97
C ARG A 94 -4.62 0.31 -6.23
N ALA A 95 -3.46 0.85 -6.62
CA ALA A 95 -2.91 2.06 -6.03
C ALA A 95 -3.71 3.32 -6.38
N LEU A 96 -4.53 3.30 -7.44
CA LEU A 96 -5.46 4.38 -7.74
C LEU A 96 -6.47 4.58 -6.61
N GLU A 97 -6.88 3.49 -5.95
CA GLU A 97 -7.84 3.53 -4.84
C GLU A 97 -7.17 3.43 -3.46
N THR A 98 -6.08 2.67 -3.34
CA THR A 98 -5.43 2.38 -2.05
C THR A 98 -3.91 2.58 -2.10
N PRO A 99 -3.42 3.80 -2.39
CA PRO A 99 -2.04 4.05 -2.79
C PRO A 99 -1.00 3.62 -1.75
N HIS A 100 -1.26 3.85 -0.46
CA HIS A 100 -0.30 3.49 0.60
C HIS A 100 0.05 2.01 0.62
N LYS A 101 -0.97 1.13 0.57
CA LYS A 101 -0.79 -0.33 0.59
C LYS A 101 -0.15 -0.80 -0.69
N SER A 102 -0.73 -0.36 -1.80
CA SER A 102 -0.43 -0.95 -3.09
C SER A 102 0.90 -0.48 -3.67
N LEU A 103 1.32 0.75 -3.40
CA LEU A 103 2.67 1.21 -3.80
C LEU A 103 3.78 0.53 -2.98
N LEU A 104 3.56 0.21 -1.70
CA LEU A 104 4.52 -0.61 -0.92
C LEU A 104 4.68 -2.01 -1.51
N LYS A 105 3.57 -2.62 -1.92
CA LYS A 105 3.61 -3.92 -2.57
C LYS A 105 4.20 -3.87 -3.97
N LEU A 106 3.97 -2.79 -4.70
CA LEU A 106 4.62 -2.55 -5.99
C LEU A 106 6.14 -2.47 -5.82
N ALA A 107 6.63 -1.82 -4.75
CA ALA A 107 8.05 -1.84 -4.40
C ALA A 107 8.57 -3.25 -4.02
N LEU A 108 7.73 -4.07 -3.38
CA LEU A 108 8.05 -5.49 -3.11
C LEU A 108 8.21 -6.30 -4.40
N VAL A 109 7.32 -6.10 -5.37
CA VAL A 109 7.45 -6.70 -6.71
C VAL A 109 8.75 -6.26 -7.39
N GLU A 110 9.12 -4.98 -7.28
CA GLU A 110 10.41 -4.50 -7.78
C GLU A 110 11.58 -5.21 -7.12
N SER A 111 11.57 -5.34 -5.79
CA SER A 111 12.62 -6.07 -5.07
C SER A 111 12.75 -7.52 -5.56
N TYR A 112 11.64 -8.22 -5.76
CA TYR A 112 11.66 -9.60 -6.26
C TYR A 112 12.18 -9.72 -7.69
N LEU A 113 11.93 -8.72 -8.55
CA LEU A 113 12.46 -8.69 -9.92
C LEU A 113 13.96 -8.39 -9.96
N ILE A 114 14.47 -7.53 -9.08
CA ILE A 114 15.89 -7.19 -9.02
C ILE A 114 16.69 -8.32 -8.34
N HIS A 115 16.08 -9.02 -7.37
CA HIS A 115 16.72 -10.05 -6.55
C HIS A 115 15.97 -11.39 -6.58
N PRO A 116 15.90 -12.06 -7.75
CA PRO A 116 15.17 -13.32 -7.89
C PRO A 116 15.76 -14.46 -7.05
N GLU A 117 17.01 -14.36 -6.62
CA GLU A 117 17.68 -15.32 -5.73
C GLU A 117 17.29 -15.17 -4.26
N GLN A 118 16.75 -14.01 -3.86
CA GLN A 118 16.36 -13.78 -2.48
C GLN A 118 15.05 -14.54 -2.15
N PRO A 119 14.95 -15.10 -0.94
CA PRO A 119 13.69 -15.69 -0.50
C PRO A 119 12.57 -14.65 -0.45
N LEU A 120 11.35 -15.07 -0.76
CA LEU A 120 10.16 -14.23 -0.64
C LEU A 120 9.90 -13.84 0.83
N LEU A 121 9.14 -12.77 1.04
CA LEU A 121 8.86 -12.20 2.36
C LEU A 121 8.18 -13.20 3.33
N SER A 122 7.35 -14.11 2.81
CA SER A 122 6.81 -15.24 3.59
C SER A 122 7.89 -16.16 4.16
N SER A 123 9.00 -16.37 3.45
CA SER A 123 10.12 -17.16 3.97
C SER A 123 10.79 -16.46 5.16
N HIS A 124 10.89 -15.12 5.13
CA HIS A 124 11.35 -14.35 6.28
C HIS A 124 10.36 -14.44 7.46
N TYR A 125 9.05 -14.35 7.19
CA TYR A 125 8.00 -14.56 8.21
C TYR A 125 8.16 -15.92 8.88
N HIS A 126 8.33 -16.95 8.04
CA HIS A 126 8.50 -18.32 8.48
C HIS A 126 9.72 -18.50 9.39
N GLN A 127 10.85 -17.90 9.01
CA GLN A 127 12.06 -17.96 9.81
C GLN A 127 11.88 -17.28 11.18
N LEU A 128 11.23 -16.10 11.23
CA LEU A 128 10.92 -15.44 12.50
C LEU A 128 10.03 -16.30 13.41
N MET A 129 9.02 -16.97 12.83
CA MET A 129 8.16 -17.90 13.56
C MET A 129 8.95 -19.08 14.14
N ARG A 130 9.86 -19.66 13.35
CA ARG A 130 10.73 -20.77 13.79
C ARG A 130 11.73 -20.36 14.86
N ASP A 131 12.22 -19.13 14.80
CA ASP A 131 13.11 -18.54 15.81
C ASP A 131 12.36 -18.18 17.10
N GLY A 132 11.05 -18.45 17.19
CA GLY A 132 10.23 -18.20 18.37
C GLY A 132 9.96 -16.72 18.63
N VAL A 133 10.09 -15.87 17.61
CA VAL A 133 9.78 -14.43 17.73
C VAL A 133 8.29 -14.28 18.02
N ASN A 134 7.96 -13.70 19.17
CA ASN A 134 6.58 -13.46 19.63
C ASN A 134 6.22 -11.97 19.69
N ASP A 135 7.11 -11.09 19.21
CA ASP A 135 6.85 -9.65 19.12
C ASP A 135 5.93 -9.36 17.93
N VAL A 136 4.69 -8.98 18.25
CA VAL A 136 3.64 -8.61 17.27
C VAL A 136 4.08 -7.49 16.32
N THR A 137 4.97 -6.60 16.75
CA THR A 137 5.51 -5.54 15.89
C THR A 137 6.47 -6.12 14.86
N ARG A 138 7.33 -7.07 15.27
CA ARG A 138 8.26 -7.75 14.37
C ARG A 138 7.57 -8.71 13.41
N LEU A 139 6.45 -9.30 13.81
CA LEU A 139 5.60 -10.15 12.97
C LEU A 139 4.58 -9.36 12.14
N ASP A 140 4.50 -8.04 12.26
CA ASP A 140 3.60 -7.24 11.45
C ASP A 140 4.03 -7.26 9.98
N THR A 141 3.13 -7.70 9.12
CA THR A 141 3.37 -7.89 7.70
C THR A 141 3.91 -6.65 6.98
N TYR A 142 3.47 -5.44 7.34
CA TYR A 142 3.92 -4.21 6.69
C TYR A 142 5.23 -3.71 7.28
N HIS A 143 5.45 -3.93 8.58
CA HIS A 143 6.73 -3.61 9.21
C HIS A 143 7.83 -4.50 8.65
N MET A 144 7.56 -5.80 8.51
CA MET A 144 8.44 -6.74 7.81
C MET A 144 8.68 -6.33 6.36
N LEU A 145 7.62 -5.97 5.63
CA LEU A 145 7.76 -5.52 4.24
C LEU A 145 8.67 -4.29 4.17
N TYR A 146 8.47 -3.30 5.04
CA TYR A 146 9.35 -2.12 5.10
C TYR A 146 10.81 -2.51 5.33
N HIS A 147 11.09 -3.33 6.36
CA HIS A 147 12.46 -3.76 6.67
C HIS A 147 13.09 -4.60 5.57
N PHE A 148 12.29 -5.43 4.89
CA PHE A 148 12.74 -6.19 3.73
C PHE A 148 13.17 -5.26 2.60
N LEU A 149 12.37 -4.24 2.28
CA LEU A 149 12.71 -3.26 1.25
C LEU A 149 13.88 -2.37 1.65
N ASP A 150 13.97 -1.97 2.92
CA ASP A 150 15.08 -1.18 3.46
C ASP A 150 16.39 -1.97 3.41
N ALA A 151 16.35 -3.26 3.76
CA ALA A 151 17.50 -4.17 3.66
C ALA A 151 17.92 -4.47 2.21
N ALA A 152 17.02 -4.36 1.24
CA ALA A 152 17.32 -4.49 -0.19
C ALA A 152 17.96 -3.23 -0.81
N GLN A 153 17.91 -2.07 -0.14
CA GLN A 153 18.50 -0.80 -0.64
C GLN A 153 20.01 -0.81 -0.93
N PRO A 154 20.88 -1.60 -0.25
CA PRO A 154 22.28 -1.76 -0.68
C PRO A 154 22.41 -2.25 -2.12
N GLN A 155 21.37 -2.90 -2.64
CA GLN A 155 21.27 -3.45 -3.98
C GLN A 155 20.37 -2.57 -4.92
N ARG A 156 19.82 -1.47 -4.37
CA ARG A 156 19.05 -0.33 -4.94
C ARG A 156 17.76 -0.66 -5.70
N LEU A 157 16.63 -0.46 -5.02
CA LEU A 157 15.36 -0.16 -5.71
C LEU A 157 15.54 1.08 -6.61
N THR A 158 14.94 1.06 -7.79
CA THR A 158 15.06 2.16 -8.76
C THR A 158 13.84 3.08 -8.77
N THR A 159 12.69 2.63 -8.25
CA THR A 159 11.44 3.41 -8.27
C THR A 159 11.27 4.30 -7.05
N TYR A 160 11.48 3.74 -5.85
CA TYR A 160 11.17 4.38 -4.57
C TYR A 160 12.40 4.51 -3.70
N SER A 161 12.61 5.71 -3.16
CA SER A 161 13.65 5.99 -2.15
C SER A 161 13.23 5.51 -0.76
N VAL A 162 14.16 5.47 0.18
CA VAL A 162 13.88 5.16 1.59
C VAL A 162 12.84 6.11 2.17
N ASP A 163 12.91 7.42 1.85
CA ASP A 163 11.90 8.39 2.30
C ASP A 163 10.52 8.00 1.74
N ASP A 164 10.41 7.74 0.43
CA ASP A 164 9.14 7.32 -0.18
C ASP A 164 8.53 6.09 0.55
N LEU A 165 9.36 5.10 0.88
CA LEU A 165 8.95 3.90 1.61
C LEU A 165 8.47 4.23 3.04
N CYS A 166 9.18 5.12 3.74
CA CYS A 166 8.77 5.60 5.07
C CYS A 166 7.42 6.34 4.99
N GLN A 167 7.26 7.22 4.00
CA GLN A 167 6.03 7.96 3.75
C GLN A 167 4.85 7.01 3.53
N LEU A 168 5.01 5.97 2.69
CA LEU A 168 3.97 4.99 2.42
C LEU A 168 3.67 4.11 3.64
N PHE A 169 4.71 3.62 4.32
CA PHE A 169 4.57 2.74 5.49
C PHE A 169 3.84 3.43 6.64
N VAL A 170 4.26 4.64 7.02
CA VAL A 170 3.63 5.40 8.12
C VAL A 170 2.15 5.65 7.83
N ARG A 171 1.82 6.10 6.61
CA ARG A 171 0.42 6.32 6.21
C ARG A 171 -0.39 5.03 6.18
N LYS A 172 0.22 3.91 5.78
CA LYS A 172 -0.42 2.59 5.77
C LYS A 172 -0.77 2.10 7.18
N ILE A 173 0.13 2.27 8.16
CA ILE A 173 -0.10 1.77 9.52
C ILE A 173 -1.01 2.70 10.33
N VAL A 174 -0.94 4.01 10.09
CA VAL A 174 -1.76 5.00 10.80
C VAL A 174 -3.19 5.02 10.28
N SER A 175 -3.41 4.89 8.97
CA SER A 175 -4.76 4.90 8.36
C SER A 175 -5.68 3.77 8.82
N ARG A 176 -5.14 2.72 9.49
CA ARG A 176 -5.94 1.63 10.09
C ARG A 176 -6.46 1.94 11.50
N GLY A 177 -6.27 3.17 12.00
CA GLY A 177 -6.62 3.51 13.38
C GLY A 177 -5.79 2.76 14.42
N ARG A 178 -4.71 2.07 14.00
CA ARG A 178 -3.86 1.27 14.89
C ARG A 178 -3.18 2.20 15.88
N GLU A 179 -3.51 2.08 17.15
CA GLU A 179 -2.83 2.86 18.19
C GLU A 179 -1.36 2.43 18.26
N ILE A 180 -0.47 3.36 17.94
CA ILE A 180 0.96 3.12 18.07
C ILE A 180 1.29 3.48 19.51
N ALA A 181 1.51 2.45 20.33
CA ALA A 181 1.76 2.62 21.75
C ALA A 181 2.89 3.64 21.98
N ARG A 182 2.61 4.65 22.81
CA ARG A 182 3.59 5.67 23.20
C ARG A 182 4.78 4.97 23.87
N GLY A 183 5.99 5.21 23.36
CA GLY A 183 7.21 4.56 23.85
C GLY A 183 7.59 3.23 23.17
N SER A 184 6.76 2.70 22.26
CA SER A 184 7.14 1.52 21.48
C SER A 184 8.34 1.78 20.56
N GLN A 185 9.06 0.71 20.19
CA GLN A 185 10.14 0.77 19.21
C GLN A 185 9.67 1.37 17.88
N LEU A 186 8.46 0.99 17.43
CA LEU A 186 7.84 1.56 16.23
C LEU A 186 7.63 3.08 16.37
N ALA A 187 7.17 3.56 17.53
CA ALA A 187 7.04 5.00 17.76
C ALA A 187 8.39 5.73 17.74
N ALA A 188 9.45 5.11 18.28
CA ALA A 188 10.80 5.67 18.24
C ALA A 188 11.36 5.71 16.81
N GLN A 189 11.15 4.64 16.03
CA GLN A 189 11.55 4.55 14.63
C GLN A 189 10.85 5.62 13.77
N ILE A 190 9.53 5.77 13.91
CA ILE A 190 8.76 6.79 13.17
C ILE A 190 9.24 8.21 13.52
N ARG A 191 9.53 8.49 14.80
CA ARG A 191 10.12 9.78 15.20
C ARG A 191 11.51 9.98 14.60
N SER A 192 12.33 8.93 14.51
CA SER A 192 13.67 9.02 13.93
C SER A 192 13.65 9.38 12.44
N TRP A 193 12.57 9.05 11.73
CA TRP A 193 12.35 9.47 10.33
C TRP A 193 11.79 10.89 10.20
N GLY A 194 11.57 11.61 11.30
CA GLY A 194 11.13 13.01 11.30
C GLY A 194 9.61 13.22 11.23
N PHE A 195 8.78 12.18 11.36
CA PHE A 195 7.33 12.35 11.41
C PHE A 195 6.90 12.98 12.75
N SER A 196 6.24 14.14 12.69
CA SER A 196 5.74 14.82 13.88
C SER A 196 4.54 14.10 14.49
N ASN A 197 4.41 14.16 15.82
CA ASN A 197 3.23 13.60 16.51
C ASN A 197 1.92 14.25 16.04
N GLU A 198 1.97 15.52 15.62
CA GLU A 198 0.83 16.25 15.09
C GLU A 198 0.35 15.68 13.76
N LEU A 199 1.27 15.43 12.81
CA LEU A 199 0.94 14.77 11.55
C LEU A 199 0.36 13.37 11.80
N LEU A 200 0.97 12.60 12.70
CA LEU A 200 0.49 11.26 13.04
C LEU A 200 -0.92 11.29 13.67
N GLN A 201 -1.23 12.29 14.49
CA GLN A 201 -2.58 12.48 15.04
C GLN A 201 -3.58 12.83 13.94
N ARG A 202 -3.21 13.70 12.99
CA ARG A 202 -4.07 14.08 11.86
C ARG A 202 -4.36 12.88 10.96
N LEU A 203 -3.36 12.07 10.62
CA LEU A 203 -3.52 10.86 9.81
C LEU A 203 -4.46 9.81 10.45
N ARG A 204 -4.65 9.83 11.78
CA ARG A 204 -5.61 8.96 12.49
C ARG A 204 -7.06 9.41 12.36
N HIS A 205 -7.26 10.71 12.16
CA HIS A 205 -8.56 11.34 12.13
C HIS A 205 -8.71 12.16 10.84
N PRO A 206 -8.77 11.50 9.67
CA PRO A 206 -8.77 12.17 8.36
C PRO A 206 -9.95 13.14 8.20
N THR A 207 -11.09 12.87 8.83
CA THR A 207 -12.28 13.74 8.84
C THR A 207 -12.10 15.07 9.58
N ARG A 208 -10.98 15.26 10.29
CA ARG A 208 -10.63 16.51 10.98
C ARG A 208 -9.35 17.13 10.44
N MET A 209 -8.84 16.60 9.34
CA MET A 209 -7.59 17.07 8.75
C MET A 209 -7.83 18.41 8.04
N PRO A 210 -6.97 19.43 8.26
CA PRO A 210 -7.03 20.66 7.47
C PRO A 210 -6.86 20.37 5.97
N LEU A 211 -7.60 21.06 5.12
CA LEU A 211 -7.51 20.93 3.67
C LEU A 211 -6.08 21.17 3.17
N ALA A 212 -5.33 22.09 3.76
CA ALA A 212 -3.92 22.31 3.45
C ALA A 212 -3.09 21.02 3.56
N THR A 213 -3.33 20.25 4.63
CA THR A 213 -2.64 18.97 4.85
C THR A 213 -3.11 17.94 3.82
N VAL A 214 -4.41 17.83 3.56
CA VAL A 214 -4.97 16.94 2.53
C VAL A 214 -4.36 17.22 1.16
N LEU A 215 -4.31 18.49 0.74
CA LEU A 215 -3.72 18.87 -0.53
C LEU A 215 -2.23 18.50 -0.58
N SER A 216 -1.50 18.65 0.52
CA SER A 216 -0.10 18.18 0.58
C SER A 216 0.03 16.66 0.41
N GLU A 217 -0.90 15.89 0.97
CA GLU A 217 -0.98 14.43 0.84
C GLU A 217 -1.33 14.02 -0.59
N VAL A 218 -2.29 14.69 -1.23
CA VAL A 218 -2.65 14.50 -2.65
C VAL A 218 -1.43 14.72 -3.53
N ARG A 219 -0.67 15.79 -3.31
CA ARG A 219 0.55 16.07 -4.09
C ARG A 219 1.61 14.98 -3.90
N LEU A 220 1.89 14.61 -2.66
CA LEU A 220 2.86 13.56 -2.34
C LEU A 220 2.50 12.26 -3.03
N LEU A 221 1.26 11.79 -2.85
CA LEU A 221 0.80 10.51 -3.40
C LEU A 221 0.66 10.55 -4.92
N GLY A 222 0.30 11.69 -5.51
CA GLY A 222 0.37 11.90 -6.95
C GLY A 222 1.79 11.73 -7.50
N GLY A 223 2.79 12.27 -6.80
CA GLY A 223 4.21 12.07 -7.15
C GLY A 223 4.64 10.59 -7.07
N LEU A 224 4.20 9.88 -6.04
CA LEU A 224 4.49 8.45 -5.84
C LEU A 224 3.76 7.57 -6.87
N LEU A 225 2.52 7.85 -7.20
CA LEU A 225 1.76 7.18 -8.26
C LEU A 225 2.46 7.35 -9.62
N ASN A 226 2.95 8.55 -9.91
CA ASN A 226 3.73 8.80 -11.13
C ASN A 226 5.07 8.04 -11.16
N LYS A 227 5.73 7.83 -10.01
CA LYS A 227 6.88 6.91 -9.90
C LYS A 227 6.44 5.48 -10.24
N GLY A 228 5.34 5.02 -9.67
CA GLY A 228 4.73 3.71 -9.97
C GLY A 228 4.40 3.51 -11.45
N ALA A 229 3.80 4.51 -12.11
CA ALA A 229 3.49 4.46 -13.54
C ALA A 229 4.76 4.33 -14.40
N ARG A 230 5.83 5.07 -14.07
CA ARG A 230 7.14 4.91 -14.74
C ARG A 230 7.71 3.50 -14.56
N TYR A 231 7.51 2.89 -13.39
CA TYR A 231 7.90 1.51 -13.17
C TYR A 231 7.02 0.54 -13.98
N GLY A 232 5.71 0.78 -14.06
CA GLY A 232 4.79 0.04 -14.93
C GLY A 232 5.28 -0.01 -16.39
N ARG A 233 5.82 1.08 -16.93
CA ARG A 233 6.44 1.08 -18.27
C ARG A 233 7.62 0.10 -18.37
N ARG A 234 8.45 -0.02 -17.33
CA ARG A 234 9.54 -1.02 -17.29
C ARG A 234 8.99 -2.45 -17.23
N LEU A 235 7.93 -2.69 -16.46
CA LEU A 235 7.24 -3.98 -16.45
C LEU A 235 6.69 -4.33 -17.84
N ALA A 236 6.11 -3.35 -18.55
CA ALA A 236 5.59 -3.55 -19.91
C ALA A 236 6.70 -3.87 -20.94
N MET A 237 7.93 -3.38 -20.74
CA MET A 237 9.08 -3.81 -21.55
C MET A 237 9.42 -5.29 -21.34
N LEU A 238 9.29 -5.79 -20.10
CA LEU A 238 9.55 -7.19 -19.76
C LEU A 238 8.39 -8.12 -20.17
N ALA A 239 7.15 -7.63 -20.12
CA ALA A 239 5.95 -8.38 -20.45
C ALA A 239 4.99 -7.55 -21.33
N PRO A 240 5.22 -7.43 -22.65
CA PRO A 240 4.47 -6.53 -23.53
C PRO A 240 2.94 -6.67 -23.49
N LYS A 241 2.44 -7.86 -23.12
CA LYS A 241 1.01 -8.15 -22.95
C LYS A 241 0.30 -7.23 -21.95
N ILE A 242 1.01 -6.65 -20.98
CA ILE A 242 0.41 -5.76 -19.97
C ILE A 242 0.27 -4.30 -20.44
N SER A 243 0.84 -3.94 -21.59
CA SER A 243 0.86 -2.54 -22.08
C SER A 243 -0.52 -1.90 -22.25
N PRO A 244 -1.56 -2.58 -22.78
CA PRO A 244 -2.89 -1.98 -22.91
C PRO A 244 -3.48 -1.53 -21.57
N ALA A 245 -3.45 -2.40 -20.57
CA ALA A 245 -3.94 -2.08 -19.23
C ALA A 245 -3.10 -0.99 -18.56
N LEU A 246 -1.77 -0.96 -18.78
CA LEU A 246 -0.94 0.14 -18.30
C LEU A 246 -1.36 1.49 -18.90
N MET A 247 -1.66 1.56 -20.20
CA MET A 247 -2.10 2.80 -20.84
C MET A 247 -3.41 3.31 -20.25
N GLU A 248 -4.34 2.43 -19.87
CA GLU A 248 -5.59 2.81 -19.21
C GLU A 248 -5.34 3.41 -17.81
N ILE A 249 -4.42 2.82 -17.05
CA ILE A 249 -4.00 3.36 -15.75
C ILE A 249 -3.34 4.74 -15.91
N GLU A 250 -2.43 4.89 -16.88
CA GLU A 250 -1.77 6.18 -17.14
C GLU A 250 -2.75 7.25 -17.61
N ALA A 251 -3.69 6.90 -18.48
CA ALA A 251 -4.77 7.79 -18.90
C ALA A 251 -5.64 8.21 -17.72
N THR A 252 -5.90 7.29 -16.78
CA THR A 252 -6.65 7.61 -15.55
C THR A 252 -5.87 8.56 -14.65
N LEU A 253 -4.56 8.32 -14.44
CA LEU A 253 -3.70 9.23 -13.68
C LEU A 253 -3.65 10.63 -14.28
N GLN A 254 -3.61 10.75 -15.61
CA GLN A 254 -3.59 12.04 -16.30
C GLN A 254 -4.90 12.84 -16.16
N ARG A 255 -6.01 12.18 -15.82
CA ARG A 255 -7.28 12.87 -15.51
C ARG A 255 -7.25 13.55 -14.15
N PHE A 256 -6.38 13.09 -13.24
CA PHE A 256 -6.25 13.68 -11.92
C PHE A 256 -5.40 14.96 -11.96
N ALA A 257 -5.88 16.02 -11.32
CA ALA A 257 -5.12 17.26 -11.14
C ALA A 257 -4.17 17.17 -9.95
N GLU A 258 -3.04 17.86 -10.05
CA GLU A 258 -2.29 18.25 -8.87
C GLU A 258 -3.05 19.35 -8.09
N PRO A 259 -2.83 19.50 -6.78
CA PRO A 259 -3.50 20.54 -5.99
C PRO A 259 -3.33 21.98 -6.49
N ALA A 260 -2.19 22.24 -7.15
CA ALA A 260 -1.86 23.57 -7.69
C ALA A 260 -2.25 23.73 -9.17
N ASP A 261 -2.88 22.72 -9.79
CA ASP A 261 -3.28 22.77 -11.19
C ASP A 261 -4.37 23.86 -11.39
N PRO A 262 -4.14 24.86 -12.26
CA PRO A 262 -5.15 25.87 -12.55
C PRO A 262 -6.37 25.28 -13.27
N LEU A 263 -6.25 24.13 -13.93
CA LEU A 263 -7.35 23.50 -14.64
C LEU A 263 -8.40 22.92 -13.68
N LEU A 264 -9.66 22.94 -14.12
CA LEU A 264 -10.79 22.33 -13.42
C LEU A 264 -10.81 20.82 -13.69
N ARG A 265 -10.00 20.07 -12.95
CA ARG A 265 -9.95 18.60 -12.98
C ARG A 265 -10.17 18.03 -11.58
N PRO A 266 -10.72 16.82 -11.46
CA PRO A 266 -10.80 16.13 -10.18
C PRO A 266 -9.42 15.74 -9.68
N MET A 267 -9.18 15.82 -8.39
CA MET A 267 -8.10 15.12 -7.72
C MET A 267 -8.50 13.66 -7.50
N ASN A 268 -7.55 12.81 -7.15
CA ASN A 268 -7.85 11.43 -6.81
C ASN A 268 -8.75 11.39 -5.55
N SER A 269 -10.00 10.95 -5.70
CA SER A 269 -11.00 10.93 -4.63
C SER A 269 -10.62 10.01 -3.47
N ALA A 270 -9.78 8.98 -3.70
CA ALA A 270 -9.24 8.14 -2.64
C ALA A 270 -8.38 8.90 -1.62
N LEU A 271 -8.00 10.14 -1.94
CA LEU A 271 -7.15 11.00 -1.12
C LEU A 271 -7.90 12.19 -0.51
N LEU A 272 -9.17 12.37 -0.83
CA LEU A 272 -9.98 13.50 -0.36
C LEU A 272 -10.84 13.08 0.85
N PRO A 273 -10.94 13.90 1.90
CA PRO A 273 -11.79 13.61 3.05
C PRO A 273 -13.25 13.94 2.75
N ASP A 274 -14.16 13.30 3.49
CA ASP A 274 -15.61 13.53 3.37
C ASP A 274 -16.09 14.87 3.97
N VAL A 275 -15.33 15.48 4.90
CA VAL A 275 -15.74 16.70 5.61
C VAL A 275 -14.51 17.54 5.97
N LEU A 276 -14.58 18.86 5.78
CA LEU A 276 -13.50 19.79 6.10
C LEU A 276 -13.93 20.86 7.13
N PRO A 277 -13.01 21.31 8.01
CA PRO A 277 -13.25 22.42 8.92
C PRO A 277 -13.28 23.77 8.19
N SER A 278 -13.49 24.86 8.94
CA SER A 278 -13.82 26.22 8.48
C SER A 278 -12.97 26.76 7.32
N LEU A 279 -13.45 26.58 6.09
CA LEU A 279 -12.88 27.21 4.90
C LEU A 279 -13.39 28.65 4.77
N GLU A 280 -12.49 29.58 4.51
CA GLU A 280 -12.84 30.97 4.22
C GLU A 280 -12.62 31.26 2.73
N VAL A 281 -13.57 31.97 2.12
CA VAL A 281 -13.42 32.50 0.77
C VAL A 281 -13.22 34.01 0.89
N ARG A 282 -12.12 34.51 0.33
CA ARG A 282 -11.81 35.93 0.33
C ARG A 282 -11.62 36.43 -1.10
N ARG A 283 -12.20 37.58 -1.41
CA ARG A 283 -11.89 38.31 -2.65
C ARG A 283 -10.73 39.27 -2.38
N VAL A 284 -9.61 39.08 -3.08
CA VAL A 284 -8.42 39.93 -2.96
C VAL A 284 -8.08 40.48 -4.35
N ARG A 285 -8.20 41.80 -4.53
CA ARG A 285 -8.12 42.48 -5.84
C ARG A 285 -9.13 41.88 -6.82
N GLN A 286 -8.66 41.30 -7.93
CA GLN A 286 -9.48 40.69 -8.97
C GLN A 286 -9.57 39.15 -8.86
N GLN A 287 -9.03 38.54 -7.80
CA GLN A 287 -9.02 37.08 -7.65
C GLN A 287 -9.76 36.61 -6.40
N TRP A 288 -10.40 35.44 -6.52
CA TRP A 288 -11.03 34.70 -5.44
C TRP A 288 -10.03 33.73 -4.84
N ARG A 289 -9.95 33.68 -3.51
CA ARG A 289 -8.99 32.85 -2.79
C ARG A 289 -9.71 31.99 -1.77
N LEU A 290 -9.45 30.69 -1.83
CA LEU A 290 -9.77 29.75 -0.77
C LEU A 290 -8.66 29.79 0.27
N VAL A 291 -9.02 30.03 1.52
CA VAL A 291 -8.09 30.23 2.62
C VAL A 291 -8.47 29.31 3.78
N GLU A 292 -7.47 28.70 4.41
CA GLU A 292 -7.60 27.96 5.66
C GLU A 292 -6.51 28.43 6.61
N GLU A 293 -6.89 28.87 7.82
CA GLU A 293 -5.95 29.36 8.85
C GLU A 293 -4.96 30.43 8.33
N GLY A 294 -5.38 31.27 7.38
CA GLY A 294 -4.57 32.32 6.78
C GLY A 294 -3.68 31.87 5.60
N GLN A 295 -3.60 30.58 5.32
CA GLN A 295 -2.90 30.03 4.16
C GLN A 295 -3.82 30.03 2.93
N VAL A 296 -3.35 30.56 1.80
CA VAL A 296 -4.06 30.46 0.51
C VAL A 296 -3.88 29.06 -0.05
N LEU A 297 -4.99 28.34 -0.23
CA LEU A 297 -5.02 26.97 -0.73
C LEU A 297 -5.20 26.92 -2.25
N ARG A 298 -6.08 27.76 -2.78
CA ARG A 298 -6.33 27.91 -4.22
C ARG A 298 -6.70 29.36 -4.52
N SER A 299 -6.29 29.83 -5.70
CA SER A 299 -6.78 31.08 -6.27
C SER A 299 -7.54 30.78 -7.57
N ALA A 300 -8.55 31.57 -7.86
CA ALA A 300 -9.38 31.47 -9.06
C ALA A 300 -9.69 32.89 -9.57
N ASP A 301 -9.83 33.04 -10.88
CA ASP A 301 -10.13 34.33 -11.49
C ASP A 301 -11.63 34.69 -11.32
N SER A 302 -12.48 33.69 -11.10
CA SER A 302 -13.90 33.87 -10.84
C SER A 302 -14.40 33.03 -9.67
N TRP A 303 -15.51 33.47 -9.08
CA TRP A 303 -16.19 32.70 -8.03
C TRP A 303 -16.74 31.37 -8.56
N ALA A 304 -17.26 31.37 -9.79
CA ALA A 304 -17.78 30.18 -10.45
C ALA A 304 -16.70 29.10 -10.61
N GLU A 305 -15.49 29.49 -11.01
CA GLU A 305 -14.36 28.57 -11.10
C GLU A 305 -14.01 27.96 -9.74
N LEU A 306 -13.99 28.77 -8.67
CA LEU A 306 -13.70 28.25 -7.33
C LEU A 306 -14.78 27.28 -6.84
N LEU A 307 -16.06 27.60 -7.07
CA LEU A 307 -17.18 26.72 -6.75
C LEU A 307 -17.14 25.41 -7.54
N LEU A 308 -16.83 25.46 -8.83
CA LEU A 308 -16.70 24.27 -9.66
C LEU A 308 -15.55 23.39 -9.16
N TRP A 309 -14.41 23.97 -8.82
CA TRP A 309 -13.29 23.22 -8.27
C TRP A 309 -13.65 22.54 -6.95
N LEU A 310 -14.32 23.26 -6.04
CA LEU A 310 -14.80 22.69 -4.78
C LEU A 310 -15.76 21.52 -5.03
N ASN A 311 -16.74 21.69 -5.92
CA ASN A 311 -17.75 20.68 -6.22
C ASN A 311 -17.16 19.42 -6.89
N ILE A 312 -16.30 19.58 -7.90
CA ILE A 312 -15.65 18.46 -8.60
C ILE A 312 -14.81 17.60 -7.64
N ASN A 313 -14.26 18.22 -6.59
CA ASN A 313 -13.44 17.55 -5.59
C ASN A 313 -14.23 17.14 -4.33
N ALA A 314 -15.56 17.24 -4.35
CA ALA A 314 -16.42 16.96 -3.19
C ALA A 314 -15.98 17.71 -1.91
N ILE A 315 -15.43 18.91 -2.07
CA ILE A 315 -15.03 19.79 -0.96
C ILE A 315 -16.22 20.69 -0.64
N GLU A 316 -16.93 20.40 0.45
CA GLU A 316 -18.04 21.24 0.89
C GLU A 316 -17.54 22.42 1.73
N PRO A 317 -17.67 23.69 1.27
CA PRO A 317 -17.48 24.84 2.14
C PRO A 317 -18.65 24.91 3.13
N ARG A 318 -18.38 25.09 4.44
CA ARG A 318 -19.46 25.39 5.39
C ARG A 318 -20.17 26.68 4.96
N ALA A 319 -21.50 26.69 5.07
CA ALA A 319 -22.40 27.79 4.72
C ALA A 319 -22.11 29.14 5.42
N SER A 320 -21.19 29.19 6.38
CA SER A 320 -20.80 30.40 7.10
C SER A 320 -19.66 31.12 6.37
N GLN A 321 -19.97 32.28 5.77
CA GLN A 321 -19.10 33.17 4.98
C GLN A 321 -19.13 32.96 3.45
N MET A 322 -20.30 32.64 2.89
CA MET A 322 -20.52 33.06 1.50
C MET A 322 -20.52 34.59 1.45
N PRO A 323 -19.77 35.23 0.54
CA PRO A 323 -19.91 36.66 0.33
C PRO A 323 -21.36 36.93 -0.07
N THR A 324 -22.07 37.72 0.72
CA THR A 324 -23.30 38.36 0.25
C THR A 324 -22.94 39.16 -0.98
N VAL A 325 -23.45 38.73 -2.12
CA VAL A 325 -23.38 39.43 -3.41
C VAL A 325 -24.08 40.77 -3.28
#